data_AF-A0AAW3ZN99-F1
#
_entry.id   AF-A0AAW3ZN99-F1
#
_cell.length_a   1.000
_cell.length_b   1.000
_cell.length_c   1.000
_cell.angle_alpha   90.00
_cell.angle_beta   90.00
_cell.angle_gamma   90.00
#
_symmetry.space_group_name_H-M   'P 1'
#
loop_
_entity.id
_entity.type
_entity.pdbx_description
1 polymer ?
#
loop_
_entity_poly.entity_id
_entity_poly.type
_entity_poly.pdbx_seq_one_letter_code
_entity_poly.pdbx_strand_id
1 'polypeptide(L)'
;MGEDSSGRPGFYTAATRYFAARLNAGDLMVTSARSWAEVRERLVEANAQGAQPWRRIVLVVHGSQWSGLSLPVFEASGEVPRASELRTLIESRAFPPLPAGIVDHRSTLVLESCGLGRRTDLMQVYSRLLFGTDENRTEASSGLVEFVAHTAPYDNRTERRVRPYQAKVHRWPSETGGVSGEADGWTRIPVKLEVAVAAEQCREQAAGGIARSAAVRTTLSDFGLAPGQLRWRIERSESGCKLLGSATVMTSEAQPVSAIGDRG
;
A
#
# COMPACT_ATOMS: atom_id res chain seq x y z
N MET A 1 -9.47 -3.31 -11.35
CA MET A 1 -8.31 -3.58 -10.48
C MET A 1 -7.50 -4.76 -11.02
N GLY A 2 -6.19 -4.81 -10.80
CA GLY A 2 -5.21 -5.64 -11.54
C GLY A 2 -5.52 -7.14 -11.69
N GLU A 3 -4.75 -7.85 -12.52
CA GLU A 3 -4.87 -9.30 -12.66
C GLU A 3 -4.34 -10.00 -11.39
N ASP A 4 -4.97 -11.11 -10.99
CA ASP A 4 -4.45 -11.94 -9.90
C ASP A 4 -3.03 -12.39 -10.28
N SER A 5 -2.03 -12.03 -9.46
CA SER A 5 -0.67 -12.51 -9.69
C SER A 5 -0.59 -14.03 -9.55
N SER A 6 0.34 -14.66 -10.27
CA SER A 6 0.56 -16.12 -10.28
C SER A 6 0.75 -16.73 -8.88
N GLY A 7 1.18 -15.95 -7.88
CA GLY A 7 1.39 -16.41 -6.51
C GLY A 7 0.14 -16.44 -5.62
N ARG A 8 -0.96 -15.79 -5.98
CA ARG A 8 -2.23 -15.79 -5.23
C ARG A 8 -3.43 -15.73 -6.18
N PRO A 9 -3.67 -16.78 -6.98
CA PRO A 9 -4.83 -16.82 -7.86
C PRO A 9 -6.12 -16.71 -7.04
N GLY A 10 -7.03 -15.83 -7.47
CA GLY A 10 -8.37 -15.75 -6.92
C GLY A 10 -8.62 -14.67 -5.87
N PHE A 11 -7.68 -13.78 -5.53
CA PHE A 11 -7.94 -12.72 -4.56
C PHE A 11 -9.08 -11.80 -5.01
N TYR A 12 -9.00 -11.23 -6.22
CA TYR A 12 -10.05 -10.37 -6.75
C TYR A 12 -11.33 -11.16 -7.04
N THR A 13 -11.21 -12.41 -7.47
CA THR A 13 -12.35 -13.30 -7.71
C THR A 13 -13.13 -13.57 -6.42
N ALA A 14 -12.45 -13.93 -5.34
CA ALA A 14 -13.06 -14.19 -4.04
C ALA A 14 -13.65 -12.90 -3.42
N ALA A 15 -12.95 -11.77 -3.55
CA ALA A 15 -13.44 -10.47 -3.11
C ALA A 15 -14.71 -10.05 -3.86
N THR A 16 -14.73 -10.22 -5.19
CA THR A 16 -15.89 -9.93 -6.03
C THR A 16 -17.10 -10.74 -5.56
N ARG A 17 -16.92 -12.05 -5.34
CA ARG A 17 -17.98 -12.91 -4.78
C ARG A 17 -18.42 -12.47 -3.38
N TYR A 18 -17.47 -12.08 -2.52
CA TYR A 18 -17.75 -11.59 -1.17
C TYR A 18 -18.63 -10.34 -1.14
N PHE A 19 -18.28 -9.33 -1.93
CA PHE A 19 -19.04 -8.09 -1.99
C PHE A 19 -20.35 -8.25 -2.77
N ALA A 20 -20.36 -8.97 -3.89
CA ALA A 20 -21.58 -9.23 -4.66
C ALA A 20 -22.70 -9.86 -3.82
N ALA A 21 -22.35 -10.79 -2.91
CA ALA A 21 -23.31 -11.42 -2.00
C ALA A 21 -23.85 -10.49 -0.89
N ARG A 22 -23.35 -9.25 -0.79
CA ARG A 22 -23.62 -8.29 0.30
C ARG A 22 -24.05 -6.90 -0.21
N LEU A 23 -24.30 -6.76 -1.51
CA LEU A 23 -24.83 -5.53 -2.08
C LEU A 23 -26.30 -5.35 -1.68
N ASN A 24 -26.66 -4.13 -1.31
CA ASN A 24 -28.03 -3.68 -1.07
C ASN A 24 -28.55 -2.89 -2.26
N ALA A 25 -29.85 -2.56 -2.23
CA ALA A 25 -30.43 -1.64 -3.20
C ALA A 25 -29.71 -0.27 -3.14
N GLY A 26 -29.18 0.17 -4.29
CA GLY A 26 -28.41 1.41 -4.42
C GLY A 26 -26.89 1.26 -4.31
N ASP A 27 -26.39 0.07 -3.95
CA ASP A 27 -24.95 -0.20 -3.99
C ASP A 27 -24.47 -0.42 -5.43
N LEU A 28 -23.24 0.01 -5.74
CA LEU A 28 -22.60 -0.17 -7.03
C LEU A 28 -21.31 -0.98 -6.87
N MET A 29 -21.16 -2.03 -7.67
CA MET A 29 -19.93 -2.81 -7.76
C MET A 29 -19.22 -2.53 -9.09
N VAL A 30 -17.97 -2.09 -9.01
CA VAL A 30 -17.11 -1.82 -10.18
C VAL A 30 -15.88 -2.73 -10.11
N THR A 31 -15.66 -3.53 -11.15
CA THR A 31 -14.51 -4.45 -11.24
C THR A 31 -13.47 -4.02 -12.29
N SER A 32 -13.77 -2.98 -13.07
CA SER A 32 -12.95 -2.51 -14.18
C SER A 32 -11.94 -1.44 -13.83
N ALA A 33 -12.18 -0.58 -12.82
CA ALA A 33 -11.31 0.57 -12.53
C ALA A 33 -9.83 0.17 -12.28
N ARG A 34 -8.89 0.69 -13.07
CA ARG A 34 -7.45 0.36 -13.02
C ARG A 34 -6.58 1.50 -12.47
N SER A 35 -7.14 2.68 -12.25
CA SER A 35 -6.43 3.86 -11.73
C SER A 35 -7.29 4.69 -10.77
N TRP A 36 -6.67 5.58 -9.99
CA TRP A 36 -7.42 6.54 -9.17
C TRP A 36 -8.28 7.48 -10.00
N ALA A 37 -7.81 7.87 -11.19
CA ALA A 37 -8.58 8.68 -12.14
C ALA A 37 -9.87 7.97 -12.54
N GLU A 38 -9.80 6.69 -12.93
CA GLU A 38 -10.99 5.91 -13.24
C GLU A 38 -11.91 5.72 -12.02
N VAL A 39 -11.37 5.49 -10.82
CA VAL A 39 -12.20 5.43 -9.60
C VAL A 39 -13.00 6.73 -9.43
N ARG A 40 -12.33 7.88 -9.60
CA ARG A 40 -12.96 9.21 -9.52
C ARG A 40 -14.03 9.37 -10.60
N GLU A 41 -13.75 9.01 -11.84
CA GLU A 41 -14.69 9.08 -12.96
C GLU A 41 -15.92 8.22 -12.71
N ARG A 42 -15.75 6.98 -12.24
CA ARG A 42 -16.87 6.09 -11.91
C ARG A 42 -17.77 6.64 -10.81
N LEU A 43 -17.19 7.26 -9.78
CA LEU A 43 -17.97 7.91 -8.72
C LEU A 43 -18.78 9.10 -9.26
N VAL A 44 -18.22 9.87 -10.20
CA VAL A 44 -18.90 10.99 -10.88
C VAL A 44 -20.03 10.49 -11.78
N GLU A 45 -19.75 9.53 -12.67
CA GLU A 45 -20.72 8.94 -13.59
C GLU A 45 -21.92 8.37 -12.86
N ALA A 46 -21.67 7.60 -11.80
CA ALA A 46 -22.75 6.97 -11.04
C ALA A 46 -23.57 7.99 -10.23
N ASN A 47 -22.95 9.08 -9.76
CA ASN A 47 -23.68 10.15 -9.07
C ASN A 47 -24.56 10.99 -10.01
N ALA A 48 -24.14 11.18 -11.26
CA ALA A 48 -24.88 11.95 -12.27
C ALA A 48 -26.28 11.40 -12.56
N GLN A 49 -26.56 10.14 -12.17
CA GLN A 49 -27.87 9.49 -12.31
C GLN A 49 -28.86 9.87 -11.19
N GLY A 50 -28.59 10.96 -10.46
CA GLY A 50 -29.47 11.49 -9.40
C GLY A 50 -29.22 10.90 -8.02
N ALA A 51 -28.03 10.34 -7.78
CA ALA A 51 -27.70 9.72 -6.50
C ALA A 51 -27.36 10.77 -5.42
N GLN A 52 -27.59 10.39 -4.17
CA GLN A 52 -27.05 11.08 -3.00
C GLN A 52 -25.52 10.90 -2.93
N PRO A 53 -24.78 11.78 -2.23
CA PRO A 53 -23.35 11.59 -2.01
C PRO A 53 -23.04 10.20 -1.47
N TRP A 54 -21.98 9.58 -2.00
CA TRP A 54 -21.54 8.25 -1.58
C TRP A 54 -21.19 8.25 -0.10
N ARG A 55 -21.69 7.28 0.67
CA ARG A 55 -21.36 7.19 2.11
C ARG A 55 -20.15 6.31 2.40
N ARG A 56 -19.93 5.27 1.60
CA ARG A 56 -18.85 4.31 1.80
C ARG A 56 -18.34 3.86 0.44
N ILE A 57 -17.05 4.07 0.21
CA ILE A 57 -16.34 3.67 -1.00
C ILE A 57 -15.36 2.58 -0.58
N VAL A 58 -15.56 1.35 -1.04
CA VAL A 58 -14.67 0.23 -0.73
C VAL A 58 -13.80 -0.08 -1.95
N LEU A 59 -12.49 0.03 -1.79
CA LEU A 59 -11.50 -0.32 -2.79
C LEU A 59 -10.77 -1.59 -2.38
N VAL A 60 -10.89 -2.63 -3.20
CA VAL A 60 -10.15 -3.88 -3.01
C VAL A 60 -8.95 -3.90 -3.91
N VAL A 61 -7.76 -3.70 -3.36
CA VAL A 61 -6.55 -3.58 -4.18
C VAL A 61 -5.34 -4.09 -3.41
N HIS A 62 -4.43 -4.76 -4.13
CA HIS A 62 -3.15 -5.13 -3.55
C HIS A 62 -2.37 -3.89 -3.10
N GLY A 63 -1.59 -4.08 -2.06
CA GLY A 63 -0.77 -3.04 -1.49
C GLY A 63 -0.06 -3.55 -0.26
N SER A 64 0.81 -2.70 0.28
CA SER A 64 1.57 -3.00 1.48
C SER A 64 1.86 -1.72 2.27
N GLN A 65 2.31 -1.89 3.51
CA GLN A 65 2.79 -0.76 4.30
C GLN A 65 4.06 -0.10 3.74
N TRP A 66 4.76 -0.72 2.77
CA TRP A 66 5.96 -0.12 2.17
C TRP A 66 5.65 0.56 0.85
N SER A 67 4.99 -0.15 -0.05
CA SER A 67 4.72 0.34 -1.41
C SER A 67 3.46 1.19 -1.53
N GLY A 68 2.61 1.23 -0.50
CA GLY A 68 1.25 1.77 -0.63
C GLY A 68 0.37 0.85 -1.48
N LEU A 69 -0.68 1.42 -2.08
CA LEU A 69 -1.59 0.70 -2.97
C LEU A 69 -0.96 0.47 -4.34
N SER A 70 -1.09 -0.74 -4.89
CA SER A 70 -0.75 -1.07 -6.27
C SER A 70 -1.81 -0.54 -7.25
N LEU A 71 -2.06 0.78 -7.18
CA LEU A 71 -3.03 1.50 -8.00
C LEU A 71 -2.39 2.77 -8.56
N PRO A 72 -2.14 2.86 -9.87
CA PRO A 72 -1.60 4.07 -10.48
C PRO A 72 -2.58 5.24 -10.36
N VAL A 73 -2.09 6.47 -10.44
CA VAL A 73 -2.99 7.65 -10.48
C VAL A 73 -3.73 7.71 -11.80
N PHE A 74 -3.01 7.52 -12.90
CA PHE A 74 -3.51 7.55 -14.26
C PHE A 74 -3.11 6.23 -14.93
N GLU A 75 -4.01 5.63 -15.72
CA GLU A 75 -3.75 4.32 -16.36
C GLU A 75 -2.48 4.33 -17.23
N ALA A 76 -2.28 5.42 -17.98
CA ALA A 76 -1.15 5.57 -18.91
C ALA A 76 0.23 5.53 -18.23
N SER A 77 0.35 5.82 -16.92
CA SER A 77 1.65 5.78 -16.25
C SER A 77 2.08 4.35 -15.94
N GLY A 78 1.15 3.44 -15.61
CA GLY A 78 1.43 2.09 -15.10
C GLY A 78 2.18 2.04 -13.75
N GLU A 79 2.88 3.11 -13.39
CA GLU A 79 3.66 3.23 -12.17
C GLU A 79 2.79 3.48 -10.95
N VAL A 80 3.12 2.79 -9.86
CA VAL A 80 2.51 2.99 -8.55
C VAL A 80 3.09 4.26 -7.93
N PRO A 81 2.26 5.27 -7.61
CA PRO A 81 2.75 6.56 -7.15
C PRO A 81 3.29 6.46 -5.72
N ARG A 82 4.40 7.15 -5.48
CA ARG A 82 4.96 7.38 -4.14
C ARG A 82 4.08 8.36 -3.36
N ALA A 83 4.21 8.35 -2.03
CA ALA A 83 3.47 9.26 -1.17
C ALA A 83 3.79 10.74 -1.49
N SER A 84 5.07 11.05 -1.73
CA SER A 84 5.54 12.36 -2.18
C SER A 84 4.89 12.81 -3.49
N GLU A 85 4.82 11.93 -4.50
CA GLU A 85 4.20 12.22 -5.80
C GLU A 85 2.70 12.53 -5.65
N LEU A 86 1.99 11.73 -4.84
CA LEU A 86 0.58 11.99 -4.54
C LEU A 86 0.37 13.34 -3.86
N ARG A 87 1.25 13.72 -2.92
CA ARG A 87 1.19 15.04 -2.28
C ARG A 87 1.39 16.16 -3.29
N THR A 88 2.38 16.03 -4.18
CA THR A 88 2.60 17.00 -5.26
C THR A 88 1.39 17.13 -6.18
N LEU A 89 0.73 16.03 -6.54
CA LEU A 89 -0.51 16.05 -7.34
C LEU A 89 -1.67 16.78 -6.64
N ILE A 90 -1.81 16.59 -5.33
CA ILE A 90 -2.82 17.27 -4.50
C ILE A 90 -2.51 18.77 -4.42
N GLU A 91 -1.27 19.13 -4.11
CA GLU A 91 -0.82 20.51 -3.93
C GLU A 91 -0.91 21.32 -5.23
N SER A 92 -0.48 20.73 -6.35
CA SER A 92 -0.59 21.33 -7.68
C SER A 92 -2.02 21.34 -8.24
N ARG A 93 -2.98 20.69 -7.57
CA ARG A 93 -4.35 20.46 -8.04
C ARG A 93 -4.43 19.72 -9.38
N ALA A 94 -3.39 18.96 -9.75
CA ALA A 94 -3.39 18.10 -10.94
C ALA A 94 -4.37 16.93 -10.80
N PHE A 95 -4.71 16.55 -9.57
CA PHE A 95 -5.78 15.60 -9.26
C PHE A 95 -6.74 16.24 -8.24
N PRO A 96 -7.75 17.01 -8.69
CA PRO A 96 -8.64 17.72 -7.78
C PRO A 96 -9.57 16.74 -7.04
N PRO A 97 -9.87 17.01 -5.75
CA PRO A 97 -10.77 16.17 -4.97
C PRO A 97 -12.18 16.14 -5.57
N LEU A 98 -12.99 15.18 -5.13
CA LEU A 98 -14.39 15.09 -5.53
C LEU A 98 -15.21 16.23 -4.89
N PRO A 99 -16.20 16.78 -5.61
CA PRO A 99 -17.08 17.81 -5.07
C PRO A 99 -18.01 17.26 -3.97
N ALA A 100 -18.46 18.16 -3.08
CA ALA A 100 -19.30 17.84 -1.92
C ALA A 100 -20.63 17.11 -2.28
N GLY A 101 -21.13 17.34 -3.50
CA GLY A 101 -22.32 16.66 -4.01
C GLY A 101 -22.11 15.19 -4.40
N ILE A 102 -20.85 14.73 -4.50
CA ILE A 102 -20.48 13.33 -4.78
C ILE A 102 -19.97 12.66 -3.52
N VAL A 103 -19.18 13.38 -2.70
CA VAL A 103 -18.69 12.92 -1.40
C VAL A 103 -18.91 14.02 -0.35
N ASP A 104 -19.68 13.75 0.70
CA ASP A 104 -19.96 14.72 1.78
C ASP A 104 -19.09 14.44 3.01
N HIS A 105 -19.22 15.17 4.12
CA HIS A 105 -18.43 14.94 5.34
C HIS A 105 -18.65 13.55 6.00
N ARG A 106 -19.60 12.75 5.53
CA ARG A 106 -19.89 11.40 6.05
C ARG A 106 -19.35 10.30 5.14
N SER A 107 -18.83 10.62 3.95
CA SER A 107 -18.25 9.58 3.09
C SER A 107 -16.98 9.02 3.71
N THR A 108 -16.78 7.72 3.59
CA THR A 108 -15.56 7.05 4.03
C THR A 108 -14.95 6.27 2.89
N LEU A 109 -13.62 6.22 2.84
CA LEU A 109 -12.84 5.38 1.95
C LEU A 109 -12.31 4.18 2.73
N VAL A 110 -12.57 2.98 2.26
CA VAL A 110 -12.12 1.75 2.90
C VAL A 110 -11.21 1.03 1.95
N LEU A 111 -9.97 0.86 2.35
CA LEU A 111 -8.93 0.21 1.55
C LEU A 111 -8.73 -1.23 2.06
N GLU A 112 -9.24 -2.18 1.29
CA GLU A 112 -9.03 -3.61 1.52
C GLU A 112 -7.67 -4.02 0.96
N SER A 113 -6.64 -3.69 1.72
CA SER A 113 -5.23 -3.89 1.38
C SER A 113 -4.42 -4.35 2.60
N CYS A 114 -3.28 -5.00 2.36
CA CYS A 114 -2.52 -5.66 3.41
C CYS A 114 -1.61 -4.69 4.17
N GLY A 115 -1.77 -4.62 5.49
CA GLY A 115 -0.88 -3.87 6.40
C GLY A 115 -0.95 -2.35 6.28
N LEU A 116 -1.76 -1.83 5.36
CA LEU A 116 -1.77 -0.43 4.98
C LEU A 116 -2.23 0.51 6.10
N GLY A 117 -3.09 0.04 7.00
CA GLY A 117 -3.51 0.80 8.19
C GLY A 117 -2.36 1.16 9.14
N ARG A 118 -1.16 0.59 8.95
CA ARG A 118 0.06 0.98 9.68
C ARG A 118 0.75 2.24 9.12
N ARG A 119 0.32 2.73 7.94
CA ARG A 119 0.84 3.92 7.26
C ARG A 119 -0.15 5.06 7.35
N THR A 120 -0.29 5.65 8.54
CA THR A 120 -1.20 6.78 8.78
C THR A 120 -0.90 7.95 7.83
N ASP A 121 0.37 8.17 7.50
CA ASP A 121 0.81 9.18 6.53
C ASP A 121 0.24 8.95 5.12
N LEU A 122 0.14 7.70 4.65
CA LEU A 122 -0.50 7.36 3.39
C LEU A 122 -2.02 7.46 3.48
N MET A 123 -2.62 7.09 4.63
CA MET A 123 -4.08 7.17 4.81
C MET A 123 -4.57 8.60 4.68
N GLN A 124 -3.83 9.55 5.24
CA GLN A 124 -4.10 10.98 5.09
C GLN A 124 -3.98 11.42 3.63
N VAL A 125 -2.95 10.95 2.91
CA VAL A 125 -2.77 11.27 1.49
C VAL A 125 -3.94 10.75 0.64
N TYR A 126 -4.38 9.50 0.82
CA TYR A 126 -5.52 8.95 0.08
C TYR A 126 -6.83 9.63 0.46
N SER A 127 -7.01 9.98 1.74
CA SER A 127 -8.17 10.76 2.21
C SER A 127 -8.22 12.10 1.48
N ARG A 128 -7.10 12.83 1.42
CA ARG A 128 -7.03 14.12 0.73
C ARG A 128 -7.23 14.01 -0.78
N LEU A 129 -6.73 12.93 -1.40
CA LEU A 129 -6.84 12.69 -2.83
C LEU A 129 -8.31 12.70 -3.30
N LEU A 130 -9.23 12.13 -2.51
CA LEU A 130 -10.66 12.10 -2.83
C LEU A 130 -11.48 13.18 -2.12
N PHE A 131 -11.15 13.50 -0.87
CA PHE A 131 -11.99 14.32 0.02
C PHE A 131 -11.44 15.73 0.29
N GLY A 132 -10.29 16.09 -0.29
CA GLY A 132 -9.73 17.44 -0.19
C GLY A 132 -8.94 17.68 1.09
N THR A 133 -9.43 18.53 1.99
CA THR A 133 -8.70 18.92 3.22
C THR A 133 -8.96 17.99 4.41
N ASP A 134 -9.88 17.04 4.29
CA ASP A 134 -10.19 16.10 5.36
C ASP A 134 -9.26 14.87 5.29
N GLU A 135 -8.42 14.71 6.29
CA GLU A 135 -7.35 13.71 6.32
C GLU A 135 -7.75 12.40 7.01
N ASN A 136 -8.92 12.35 7.69
CA ASN A 136 -9.27 11.25 8.60
C ASN A 136 -10.46 10.41 8.10
N ARG A 137 -10.63 10.31 6.79
CA ARG A 137 -11.78 9.62 6.18
C ARG A 137 -11.40 8.35 5.42
N THR A 138 -10.17 7.88 5.60
CA THR A 138 -9.68 6.63 5.03
C THR A 138 -9.39 5.61 6.11
N GLU A 139 -9.92 4.40 5.93
CA GLU A 139 -9.78 3.25 6.80
C GLU A 139 -9.04 2.14 6.04
N ALA A 140 -8.13 1.43 6.71
CA ALA A 140 -7.46 0.26 6.14
C ALA A 140 -7.07 -0.72 7.24
N SER A 141 -6.94 -2.00 6.89
CA SER A 141 -6.46 -3.01 7.83
C SER A 141 -4.96 -2.86 8.11
N SER A 142 -4.56 -3.03 9.37
CA SER A 142 -3.14 -3.19 9.76
C SER A 142 -2.64 -4.64 9.62
N GLY A 143 -3.55 -5.57 9.31
CA GLY A 143 -3.31 -6.99 9.09
C GLY A 143 -3.28 -7.39 7.62
N LEU A 144 -3.14 -8.71 7.38
CA LEU A 144 -3.22 -9.30 6.05
C LEU A 144 -4.71 -9.50 5.73
N VAL A 145 -5.18 -8.86 4.66
CA VAL A 145 -6.57 -8.99 4.21
C VAL A 145 -6.66 -10.15 3.23
N GLU A 146 -7.56 -11.08 3.51
CA GLU A 146 -7.80 -12.25 2.68
C GLU A 146 -9.30 -12.38 2.40
N PHE A 147 -9.63 -12.83 1.19
CA PHE A 147 -10.98 -13.27 0.85
C PHE A 147 -10.90 -14.77 0.54
N VAL A 148 -11.60 -15.57 1.33
CA VAL A 148 -11.57 -17.03 1.24
C VAL A 148 -12.88 -17.49 0.64
N ALA A 149 -12.82 -18.23 -0.47
CA ALA A 149 -13.96 -18.96 -1.01
C ALA A 149 -13.99 -20.37 -0.43
N HIS A 150 -15.12 -20.74 0.16
CA HIS A 150 -15.33 -22.12 0.59
C HIS A 150 -15.62 -22.98 -0.65
N THR A 151 -15.04 -24.17 -0.73
CA THR A 151 -15.12 -25.07 -1.88
C THR A 151 -15.89 -26.36 -1.59
N ALA A 152 -16.53 -26.47 -0.42
CA ALA A 152 -17.35 -27.62 -0.10
C ALA A 152 -18.57 -27.68 -1.05
N PRO A 153 -19.08 -28.88 -1.41
CA PRO A 153 -20.10 -29.06 -2.47
C PRO A 153 -21.41 -28.27 -2.31
N TYR A 154 -21.66 -27.68 -1.13
CA TYR A 154 -22.84 -26.88 -0.82
C TYR A 154 -22.53 -25.58 -0.07
N ASP A 155 -21.24 -25.22 0.07
CA ASP A 155 -20.83 -23.99 0.74
C ASP A 155 -20.22 -23.03 -0.28
N ASN A 156 -21.06 -22.21 -0.88
CA ASN A 156 -20.64 -21.14 -1.79
C ASN A 156 -20.29 -19.84 -1.03
N ARG A 157 -20.18 -19.89 0.30
CA ARG A 157 -19.89 -18.70 1.07
C ARG A 157 -18.48 -18.23 0.78
N THR A 158 -18.34 -16.91 0.90
CA THR A 158 -17.07 -16.23 0.90
C THR A 158 -16.93 -15.47 2.20
N GLU A 159 -15.73 -15.50 2.75
CA GLU A 159 -15.38 -14.87 4.02
C GLU A 159 -14.25 -13.87 3.80
N ARG A 160 -14.35 -12.71 4.46
CA ARG A 160 -13.25 -11.76 4.59
C ARG A 160 -12.54 -12.02 5.91
N ARG A 161 -11.24 -12.31 5.86
CA ARG A 161 -10.39 -12.52 7.03
C ARG A 161 -9.34 -11.43 7.14
N VAL A 162 -9.02 -11.08 8.38
CA VAL A 162 -7.85 -10.25 8.69
C VAL A 162 -6.94 -11.06 9.58
N ARG A 163 -5.77 -11.43 9.07
CA ARG A 163 -4.76 -12.15 9.84
C ARG A 163 -3.72 -11.17 10.41
N PRO A 164 -3.09 -11.49 11.55
CA PRO A 164 -2.05 -10.62 12.06
C PRO A 164 -0.88 -10.61 11.06
N TYR A 165 -0.56 -9.41 10.60
CA TYR A 165 0.54 -9.17 9.69
C TYR A 165 1.72 -8.66 10.49
N GLN A 166 2.81 -9.43 10.46
CA GLN A 166 4.08 -8.98 11.00
C GLN A 166 5.05 -8.78 9.87
N ALA A 167 5.70 -7.62 9.91
CA ALA A 167 6.86 -7.43 9.10
C ALA A 167 7.88 -6.55 9.80
N LYS A 168 9.14 -6.94 9.65
CA LYS A 168 10.29 -6.32 10.32
C LYS A 168 11.35 -6.03 9.29
N VAL A 169 11.95 -4.84 9.38
CA VAL A 169 13.09 -4.48 8.55
C VAL A 169 14.36 -4.81 9.34
N HIS A 170 15.16 -5.73 8.82
CA HIS A 170 16.43 -6.13 9.42
C HIS A 170 17.61 -5.52 8.65
N ARG A 171 18.61 -5.09 9.42
CA ARG A 171 19.81 -4.40 8.93
C ARG A 171 20.97 -5.35 8.55
N TRP A 172 20.81 -6.68 8.59
CA TRP A 172 21.92 -7.68 8.68
C TRP A 172 21.86 -8.85 7.63
N PRO A 173 22.92 -9.69 7.44
CA PRO A 173 23.77 -9.85 6.22
C PRO A 173 23.34 -11.06 5.34
N SER A 174 23.84 -11.39 4.15
CA SER A 174 25.12 -11.22 3.45
C SER A 174 24.87 -11.41 1.94
N GLU A 175 25.76 -10.89 1.10
CA GLU A 175 25.78 -11.15 -0.34
C GLU A 175 26.18 -12.61 -0.70
N THR A 176 26.31 -13.52 0.27
CA THR A 176 26.88 -14.87 0.06
C THR A 176 26.00 -16.05 0.52
N GLY A 177 24.77 -15.85 0.99
CA GLY A 177 23.91 -16.95 1.44
C GLY A 177 22.67 -17.11 0.57
N GLY A 178 22.56 -18.25 -0.12
CA GLY A 178 21.51 -18.58 -1.08
C GLY A 178 20.07 -18.24 -0.67
N VAL A 179 19.31 -17.87 -1.70
CA VAL A 179 17.88 -18.11 -1.93
C VAL A 179 17.07 -18.53 -0.71
N SER A 180 16.16 -17.64 -0.27
CA SER A 180 14.95 -17.93 0.52
C SER A 180 15.01 -19.18 1.40
N GLY A 181 15.75 -19.11 2.52
CA GLY A 181 15.48 -20.02 3.63
C GLY A 181 14.23 -19.56 4.35
N GLU A 182 13.12 -20.31 4.22
CA GLU A 182 11.98 -20.28 5.15
C GLU A 182 12.48 -20.70 6.55
N ALA A 183 13.21 -19.82 7.22
CA ALA A 183 13.44 -20.00 8.64
C ALA A 183 12.14 -19.58 9.35
N ASP A 184 11.48 -20.54 10.00
CA ASP A 184 10.37 -20.32 10.94
C ASP A 184 9.15 -19.55 10.39
N GLY A 185 8.75 -19.80 9.13
CA GLY A 185 7.55 -19.19 8.54
C GLY A 185 7.71 -17.70 8.17
N TRP A 186 8.95 -17.21 8.10
CA TRP A 186 9.26 -15.86 7.61
C TRP A 186 9.77 -15.88 6.17
N THR A 187 9.14 -15.07 5.32
CA THR A 187 9.62 -14.78 3.97
C THR A 187 10.58 -13.60 4.02
N ARG A 188 11.75 -13.76 3.41
CA ARG A 188 12.78 -12.71 3.31
C ARG A 188 12.72 -12.04 1.94
N ILE A 189 12.52 -10.73 1.93
CA ILE A 189 12.44 -9.91 0.73
C ILE A 189 13.61 -8.91 0.77
N PRO A 190 14.61 -9.01 -0.13
CA PRO A 190 15.69 -8.05 -0.19
C PRO A 190 15.14 -6.68 -0.65
N VAL A 191 15.53 -5.63 0.06
CA VAL A 191 15.24 -4.25 -0.32
C VAL A 191 16.54 -3.58 -0.73
N LYS A 192 16.55 -3.03 -1.94
CA LYS A 192 17.62 -2.20 -2.47
C LYS A 192 17.05 -0.83 -2.83
N LEU A 193 17.71 0.22 -2.38
CA LEU A 193 17.32 1.60 -2.63
C LEU A 193 18.53 2.34 -3.22
N GLU A 194 18.29 3.12 -4.26
CA GLU A 194 19.27 4.02 -4.84
C GLU A 194 18.78 5.45 -4.71
N VAL A 195 19.62 6.33 -4.16
CA VAL A 195 19.34 7.76 -4.08
C VAL A 195 20.49 8.51 -4.77
N ALA A 196 20.15 9.30 -5.78
CA ALA A 196 21.09 10.24 -6.37
C ALA A 196 21.43 11.34 -5.36
N VAL A 197 22.71 11.65 -5.22
CA VAL A 197 23.20 12.64 -4.25
C VAL A 197 24.07 13.65 -4.99
N ALA A 198 23.94 14.92 -4.62
CA ALA A 198 24.76 15.98 -5.19
C ALA A 198 26.26 15.70 -4.94
N ALA A 199 27.10 15.95 -5.94
CA ALA A 199 28.51 15.57 -5.92
C ALA A 199 29.27 16.19 -4.73
N GLU A 200 28.90 17.41 -4.32
CA GLU A 200 29.48 18.15 -3.20
C GLU A 200 29.28 17.39 -1.88
N GLN A 201 28.07 16.87 -1.65
CA GLN A 201 27.73 16.15 -0.41
C GLN A 201 28.54 14.86 -0.24
N CYS A 202 28.97 14.23 -1.34
CA CYS A 202 29.73 12.99 -1.32
C CYS A 202 31.23 13.13 -1.07
N ARG A 203 31.77 14.34 -1.22
CA ARG A 203 33.18 14.62 -0.90
C ARG A 203 33.36 14.83 0.60
N GLU A 204 32.40 15.50 1.23
CA GLU A 204 32.55 15.99 2.61
C GLU A 204 31.94 15.05 3.65
N GLN A 205 30.95 14.21 3.27
CA GLN A 205 30.18 13.44 4.24
C GLN A 205 30.33 11.93 4.07
N ALA A 206 30.42 11.23 5.20
CA ALA A 206 30.27 9.78 5.25
C ALA A 206 28.84 9.37 4.89
N ALA A 207 28.64 8.14 4.40
CA ALA A 207 27.34 7.60 3.99
C ALA A 207 26.24 7.79 5.05
N GLY A 208 26.58 7.65 6.33
CA GLY A 208 25.64 7.86 7.44
C GLY A 208 25.23 9.33 7.66
N GLY A 209 26.05 10.29 7.26
CA GLY A 209 25.69 11.72 7.23
C GLY A 209 24.64 12.00 6.15
N ILE A 210 24.95 11.56 4.91
CA ILE A 210 24.07 11.73 3.74
C ILE A 210 22.74 11.02 3.94
N ALA A 211 22.74 9.81 4.52
CA ALA A 211 21.54 9.04 4.82
C ALA A 211 20.56 9.77 5.76
N ARG A 212 21.03 10.76 6.52
CA ARG A 212 20.20 11.58 7.43
C ARG A 212 19.74 12.90 6.81
N SER A 213 20.10 13.17 5.55
CA SER A 213 19.63 14.34 4.81
C SER A 213 18.10 14.33 4.65
N ALA A 214 17.50 15.51 4.48
CA ALA A 214 16.07 15.63 4.27
C ALA A 214 15.59 14.86 3.03
N ALA A 215 16.32 14.96 1.92
CA ALA A 215 16.00 14.27 0.68
C ALA A 215 15.95 12.73 0.86
N VAL A 216 16.98 12.13 1.49
CA VAL A 216 16.99 10.69 1.76
C VAL A 216 15.85 10.31 2.72
N ARG A 217 15.59 11.10 3.76
CA ARG A 217 14.47 10.83 4.68
C ARG A 217 13.12 10.85 3.98
N THR A 218 12.89 11.78 3.05
CA THR A 218 11.65 11.83 2.26
C THR A 218 11.52 10.60 1.36
N THR A 219 12.58 10.22 0.64
CA THR A 219 12.55 9.00 -0.18
C THR A 219 12.27 7.77 0.67
N LEU A 220 12.90 7.65 1.85
CA LEU A 220 12.69 6.51 2.74
C LEU A 220 11.29 6.49 3.34
N SER A 221 10.73 7.65 3.70
CA SER A 221 9.38 7.72 4.26
C SER A 221 8.33 7.31 3.22
N ASP A 222 8.55 7.54 1.92
CA ASP A 222 7.69 6.99 0.87
C ASP A 222 7.57 5.46 0.99
N PHE A 223 8.68 4.78 1.34
CA PHE A 223 8.73 3.33 1.55
C PHE A 223 8.43 2.88 2.98
N GLY A 224 8.06 3.78 3.90
CA GLY A 224 7.86 3.45 5.31
C GLY A 224 9.15 2.98 5.99
N LEU A 225 10.31 3.46 5.51
CA LEU A 225 11.63 3.12 6.01
C LEU A 225 12.26 4.32 6.74
N ALA A 226 13.21 4.02 7.62
CA ALA A 226 14.03 4.99 8.33
C ALA A 226 15.52 4.76 7.98
N PRO A 227 16.36 5.82 7.98
CA PRO A 227 17.79 5.68 7.63
C PRO A 227 18.54 4.61 8.44
N GLY A 228 18.19 4.45 9.71
CA GLY A 228 18.80 3.46 10.60
C GLY A 228 18.47 2.00 10.26
N GLN A 229 17.44 1.75 9.44
CA GLN A 229 17.02 0.41 9.04
C GLN A 229 17.81 -0.13 7.84
N LEU A 230 18.56 0.73 7.15
CA LEU A 230 19.35 0.34 5.98
C LEU A 230 20.85 0.33 6.31
N ARG A 231 21.56 -0.49 5.55
CA ARG A 231 23.00 -0.40 5.37
C ARG A 231 23.28 0.46 4.14
N TRP A 232 24.10 1.49 4.34
CA TRP A 232 24.42 2.47 3.31
C TRP A 232 25.84 2.28 2.79
N ARG A 233 26.01 2.38 1.47
CA ARG A 233 27.30 2.55 0.80
C ARG A 233 27.20 3.72 -0.18
N ILE A 234 28.31 4.40 -0.42
CA ILE A 234 28.40 5.42 -1.47
C ILE A 234 29.10 4.78 -2.66
N GLU A 235 28.48 4.86 -3.82
CA GLU A 235 29.13 4.57 -5.10
C GLU A 235 29.44 5.90 -5.78
N ARG A 236 30.70 6.13 -6.14
CA ARG A 236 31.15 7.37 -6.76
C ARG A 236 31.38 7.12 -8.25
N SER A 237 30.93 8.05 -9.08
CA SER A 237 31.16 8.09 -10.53
C SER A 237 31.75 9.45 -10.92
N GLU A 238 32.21 9.57 -12.17
CA GLU A 238 32.70 10.85 -12.71
C GLU A 238 31.61 11.92 -12.73
N SER A 239 30.35 11.52 -12.91
CA SER A 239 29.17 12.38 -12.95
C SER A 239 28.56 12.69 -11.58
N GLY A 240 29.09 12.15 -10.48
CA GLY A 240 28.57 12.38 -9.13
C GLY A 240 28.64 11.15 -8.24
N CYS A 241 27.62 10.92 -7.44
CA CYS A 241 27.58 9.78 -6.54
C CYS A 241 26.16 9.30 -6.30
N LYS A 242 26.07 8.02 -5.93
CA LYS A 242 24.85 7.33 -5.57
C LYS A 242 24.98 6.82 -4.15
N LEU A 243 23.97 7.08 -3.33
CA LEU A 243 23.83 6.47 -2.02
C LEU A 243 22.98 5.20 -2.18
N LEU A 244 23.59 4.05 -1.97
CA LEU A 244 22.95 2.76 -2.07
C LEU A 244 22.58 2.25 -0.69
N GLY A 245 21.28 2.09 -0.45
CA GLY A 245 20.70 1.50 0.75
C GLY A 245 20.35 0.04 0.51
N SER A 246 20.62 -0.81 1.51
CA SER A 246 20.23 -2.23 1.49
C SER A 246 19.63 -2.65 2.83
N ALA A 247 18.59 -3.45 2.78
CA ALA A 247 17.95 -4.06 3.95
C ALA A 247 17.28 -5.39 3.55
N THR A 248 16.79 -6.12 4.54
CA THR A 248 15.89 -7.26 4.30
C THR A 248 14.60 -7.03 5.06
N VAL A 249 13.48 -7.06 4.33
CA VAL A 249 12.15 -7.12 4.93
C VAL A 249 11.85 -8.58 5.21
N MET A 250 11.59 -8.90 6.46
CA MET A 250 11.04 -10.20 6.83
C MET A 250 9.54 -10.03 7.01
N THR A 251 8.75 -10.84 6.33
CA THR A 251 7.30 -10.89 6.50
C THR A 251 6.93 -12.27 7.03
N SER A 252 5.98 -12.34 7.96
CA SER A 252 5.36 -13.60 8.31
C SER A 252 3.86 -13.41 8.40
N GLU A 253 3.15 -14.45 8.01
CA GLU A 253 1.83 -14.67 8.58
C GLU A 253 2.06 -14.97 10.05
N ALA A 254 1.57 -14.13 10.96
CA ALA A 254 1.67 -14.51 12.36
C ALA A 254 0.94 -15.84 12.54
N GLN A 255 1.63 -16.85 13.09
CA GLN A 255 0.92 -18.01 13.57
C GLN A 255 -0.11 -17.53 14.60
N PRO A 256 -1.37 -18.00 14.54
CA PRO A 256 -2.31 -17.72 15.61
C PRO A 256 -1.61 -18.14 16.89
N VAL A 257 -1.54 -17.25 17.87
CA VAL A 257 -1.06 -17.62 19.21
C VAL A 257 -2.03 -18.70 19.65
N SER A 258 -1.60 -19.97 19.57
CA SER A 258 -2.35 -21.07 20.12
C SER A 258 -2.64 -20.67 21.55
N ALA A 259 -3.92 -20.47 21.89
CA ALA A 259 -4.32 -20.11 23.23
C ALA A 259 -3.59 -21.09 24.16
N ILE A 260 -2.65 -20.57 24.94
CA ILE A 260 -1.87 -21.36 25.87
C ILE A 260 -2.92 -22.05 26.72
N GLY A 261 -3.03 -23.37 26.55
CA GLY A 261 -4.06 -24.15 27.22
C GLY A 261 -4.01 -23.85 28.71
N ASP A 262 -5.17 -23.50 29.27
CA ASP A 262 -5.39 -23.51 30.70
C ASP A 262 -4.91 -24.86 31.21
N ARG A 263 -3.75 -24.86 31.88
CA ARG A 263 -3.33 -25.98 32.70
C ARG A 263 -4.19 -25.92 33.95
N GLY A 264 -5.33 -26.59 33.90
CA GLY A 264 -6.03 -27.05 35.09
C GLY A 264 -5.20 -28.05 35.88
#